data_AF-A0A383D373-F1
#
_entry.id   AF-A0A383D373-F1
#
_cell.length_a   1.000
_cell.length_b   1.000
_cell.length_c   1.000
_cell.angle_alpha   90.00
_cell.angle_beta   90.00
_cell.angle_gamma   90.00
#
_symmetry.space_group_name_H-M   'P 1'
#
loop_
_entity.id
_entity.type
_entity.pdbx_description
1 polymer ?
#
loop_
_entity_poly.entity_id
_entity_poly.type
_entity_poly.pdbx_seq_one_letter_code
_entity_poly.pdbx_strand_id
1 'polypeptide(L)' 'MKSYIQGLITGGVLVFAIIVFMGAGESKEVGRYQAFASEFGDRLIDTKTGDLYNLKWFKLEATWDKQTSYPIFQDD' A
#
# COMPACT_ATOMS: atom_id res chain seq x y z
N MET A 1 4.00 -50.08 -9.38
CA MET A 1 2.91 -49.09 -9.15
C MET A 1 3.23 -48.03 -8.09
N LYS A 2 4.01 -48.32 -7.03
CA LYS A 2 4.37 -47.33 -5.99
C LYS A 2 5.16 -46.12 -6.51
N SER A 3 6.14 -46.33 -7.40
CA SER A 3 7.02 -45.26 -7.90
C SER A 3 6.32 -44.22 -8.81
N TYR A 4 5.32 -44.64 -9.59
CA TYR A 4 4.54 -43.74 -10.45
C TYR A 4 3.70 -42.75 -9.62
N ILE A 5 3.03 -43.26 -8.58
CA ILE A 5 2.24 -42.44 -7.65
C ILE A 5 3.14 -41.47 -6.90
N GLN A 6 4.35 -41.90 -6.51
CA GLN A 6 5.33 -41.02 -5.88
C GLN A 6 5.71 -39.86 -6.79
N GLY A 7 6.00 -40.11 -8.07
CA GLY A 7 6.31 -39.06 -9.06
C GLY A 7 5.15 -38.09 -9.31
N LEU A 8 3.91 -38.59 -9.32
CA LEU A 8 2.72 -37.76 -9.44
C LEU A 8 2.58 -36.80 -8.25
N ILE A 9 2.82 -37.29 -7.03
CA ILE A 9 2.73 -36.50 -5.81
C ILE A 9 3.82 -35.43 -5.77
N THR A 10 5.09 -35.78 -6.03
CA THR A 10 6.18 -34.79 -6.03
C THR A 10 6.01 -33.75 -7.14
N GLY A 11 5.59 -34.16 -8.34
CA GLY A 11 5.28 -33.23 -9.43
C GLY A 11 4.13 -32.28 -9.09
N GLY A 12 3.06 -32.80 -8.48
CA GLY A 12 1.92 -31.98 -8.05
C GLY A 12 2.30 -30.95 -6.98
N VAL A 13 3.08 -31.35 -5.97
CA VAL A 13 3.57 -30.45 -4.92
C VAL A 13 4.49 -29.35 -5.50
N LEU A 14 5.34 -29.70 -6.48
CA LEU A 14 6.22 -28.74 -7.15
C LEU A 14 5.43 -27.67 -7.90
N VAL A 15 4.46 -28.08 -8.72
CA VAL A 15 3.60 -27.14 -9.48
C VAL A 15 2.79 -26.26 -8.52
N PHE A 16 2.24 -26.84 -7.46
CA PHE A 16 1.51 -26.11 -6.44
C PHE A 16 2.39 -25.04 -5.77
N ALA A 17 3.62 -25.38 -5.38
CA ALA A 17 4.56 -24.43 -4.78
C ALA A 17 4.87 -23.26 -5.72
N ILE A 18 5.10 -23.52 -7.01
CA ILE A 18 5.36 -22.48 -8.02
C ILE A 18 4.18 -21.51 -8.13
N ILE A 19 2.94 -22.03 -8.18
CA ILE A 19 1.74 -21.19 -8.27
C ILE A 19 1.59 -20.30 -7.04
N VAL A 20 1.81 -20.84 -5.84
CA VAL A 20 1.76 -20.08 -4.58
C VAL A 20 2.81 -18.96 -4.55
N PHE A 21 4.04 -19.26 -4.97
CA PHE A 21 5.09 -18.25 -5.03
C PHE A 21 4.84 -17.17 -6.09
N MET A 22 4.27 -17.53 -7.25
CA MET A 22 3.89 -16.55 -8.27
C MET A 22 2.79 -15.60 -7.77
N GLY A 23 1.81 -16.11 -7.01
CA GLY A 23 0.76 -15.28 -6.42
C GLY A 23 1.24 -14.34 -5.30
N ALA A 24 2.36 -14.65 -4.65
CA ALA A 24 2.93 -13.81 -3.59
C ALA A 24 3.62 -12.54 -4.11
N GLY A 25 3.74 -12.37 -5.43
CA GLY A 25 4.40 -11.22 -6.07
C GLY A 25 3.62 -9.90 -6.01
N GLU A 26 2.36 -9.89 -5.58
CA GLU A 26 1.63 -8.65 -5.31
C GLU A 26 2.15 -8.00 -4.03
N SER A 27 3.28 -7.29 -4.14
CA SER A 27 3.78 -6.45 -3.07
C SER A 27 2.82 -5.27 -2.90
N LYS A 28 1.86 -5.38 -1.97
CA LYS A 28 1.23 -4.18 -1.43
C LYS A 28 2.36 -3.37 -0.81
N GLU A 29 2.62 -2.16 -1.31
CA GLU A 29 3.64 -1.27 -0.76
C GLU A 29 3.24 -0.91 0.69
N VAL A 30 3.70 -1.70 1.66
CA VAL A 30 3.45 -1.48 3.08
C VAL A 30 4.29 -0.28 3.54
N GLY A 31 3.67 0.65 4.28
CA GLY A 31 4.38 1.80 4.84
C GLY A 31 4.61 2.96 3.87
N ARG A 32 4.03 2.92 2.66
CA ARG A 32 4.13 4.05 1.71
C ARG A 32 3.43 5.30 2.23
N TYR A 33 2.32 5.16 2.93
CA TYR A 33 1.58 6.30 3.47
C TYR A 33 1.60 6.27 4.99
N GLN A 34 1.94 7.40 5.60
CA GLN A 34 1.89 7.59 7.05
C GLN A 34 0.90 8.71 7.38
N ALA A 35 -0.12 8.37 8.17
CA ALA A 35 -1.08 9.34 8.69
C ALA A 35 -0.61 9.93 10.02
N PHE A 36 -0.87 11.21 10.23
CA PHE A 36 -0.61 11.91 11.49
C PHE A 36 -1.61 13.06 11.67
N ALA A 37 -1.95 13.34 12.92
CA ALA A 37 -2.75 14.49 13.27
C ALA A 37 -1.86 15.75 13.34
N SER A 38 -2.38 16.87 12.84
CA SER A 38 -1.78 18.20 12.94
C SER A 38 -2.81 19.16 13.52
N GLU A 39 -2.38 20.32 14.02
CA GLU A 39 -3.28 21.38 14.52
C GLU A 39 -4.31 21.84 13.47
N PHE A 40 -4.00 21.62 12.19
CA PHE A 40 -4.82 22.00 11.04
C PHE A 40 -5.61 20.83 10.42
N GLY A 41 -5.67 19.66 11.09
CA GLY A 41 -6.42 18.49 10.66
C GLY A 41 -5.56 17.25 10.38
N ASP A 42 -6.22 16.17 9.95
CA ASP A 42 -5.58 14.90 9.59
C ASP A 42 -4.77 15.05 8.30
N ARG A 43 -3.51 14.65 8.35
CA ARG A 43 -2.56 14.72 7.23
C ARG A 43 -1.98 13.35 6.94
N LEU A 44 -1.55 13.18 5.70
CA LEU A 44 -0.95 11.95 5.20
C LEU A 44 0.29 12.30 4.37
N ILE A 45 1.42 11.66 4.66
CA ILE A 45 2.67 11.79 3.91
C ILE A 45 2.89 10.53 3.08
N ASP A 46 3.23 10.69 1.80
CA ASP A 46 3.86 9.63 1.00
C ASP A 46 5.36 9.57 1.38
N THR A 47 5.79 8.50 2.02
CA THR A 47 7.16 8.30 2.53
C THR A 47 8.19 8.06 1.42
N LYS A 48 7.73 7.80 0.19
CA LYS A 48 8.57 7.57 -0.99
C LYS A 48 8.82 8.87 -1.75
N THR A 49 7.81 9.72 -1.90
CA THR A 49 7.92 10.98 -2.66
C THR A 49 8.10 12.21 -1.77
N GLY A 50 7.74 12.13 -0.49
CA GLY A 50 7.66 13.26 0.43
C GLY A 50 6.42 14.13 0.21
N ASP A 51 5.46 13.69 -0.63
CA ASP A 51 4.23 14.44 -0.89
C ASP A 51 3.32 14.47 0.33
N LEU A 52 2.69 15.62 0.55
CA LEU A 52 1.72 15.86 1.62
C LEU A 52 0.30 15.85 1.07
N TYR A 53 -0.61 15.25 1.82
CA TYR A 53 -2.04 15.20 1.54
C TYR A 53 -2.83 15.66 2.75
N ASN A 54 -3.86 16.47 2.51
CA ASN A 54 -4.79 16.92 3.55
C ASN A 54 -6.12 16.20 3.38
N LEU A 55 -6.74 15.82 4.50
CA LEU A 55 -8.08 15.27 4.50
C LEU A 55 -9.10 16.38 4.21
N LYS A 56 -9.83 16.27 3.11
CA LYS A 56 -10.95 17.13 2.76
C LYS A 56 -12.25 16.38 2.94
N TRP A 57 -13.18 17.01 3.63
CA TRP A 57 -14.54 16.50 3.77
C TRP A 57 -15.45 17.21 2.80
N PHE A 58 -16.13 16.47 1.94
CA PHE A 58 -17.18 17.00 1.07
C PHE A 58 -18.46 16.21 1.28
N LYS A 59 -19.47 16.88 1.84
CA LYS A 59 -20.75 16.30 2.29
C LYS A 59 -20.55 15.17 3.31
N LEU A 60 -20.42 13.92 2.83
CA LEU A 60 -20.29 12.69 3.62
C LEU A 60 -19.09 11.84 3.18
N GLU A 61 -18.27 12.34 2.25
CA GLU A 61 -17.10 11.65 1.73
C GLU A 61 -15.83 12.36 2.16
N ALA A 62 -14.84 11.58 2.59
CA ALA A 62 -13.51 12.06 2.93
C ALA A 62 -12.54 11.71 1.80
N THR A 63 -11.82 12.70 1.30
CA THR A 63 -10.83 12.52 0.23
C THR A 63 -9.49 13.11 0.65
N TRP A 64 -8.40 12.46 0.24
CA TRP A 64 -7.04 12.95 0.44
C TRP A 64 -6.66 13.80 -0.77
N ASP A 65 -6.51 15.11 -0.57
CA ASP A 65 -6.11 16.02 -1.63
C ASP A 65 -4.65 16.44 -1.47
N LYS A 66 -3.90 16.43 -2.58
CA LYS A 66 -2.47 16.75 -2.57
C LYS A 66 -2.31 18.22 -2.18
N GLN A 67 -1.44 18.49 -1.21
CA GLN A 67 -1.14 19.85 -0.79
C GLN A 67 -0.31 20.55 -1.87
N THR A 68 -0.93 21.49 -2.59
CA THR A 68 -0.30 22.24 -3.69
C THR A 68 0.27 23.59 -3.27
N SER A 69 -0.06 24.09 -2.07
CA SER A 69 0.43 25.38 -1.58
C SER A 69 0.62 25.38 -0.06
N TYR A 70 1.72 25.95 0.41
CA TYR A 70 1.84 26.44 1.78
C TYR A 70 1.10 27.78 1.87
N PRO A 71 0.30 28.06 2.92
CA PRO A 71 0.20 29.43 3.36
C PRO A 71 1.62 29.83 3.77
N ILE A 72 2.27 30.65 2.95
CA ILE A 72 3.46 31.39 3.37
C ILE A 72 2.98 32.12 4.62
N PHE A 73 3.56 31.82 5.78
CA PHE A 73 3.35 32.64 6.97
C PHE A 73 3.68 34.06 6.56
N GLN A 74 2.65 34.87 6.40
CA GLN A 74 2.79 36.29 6.19
C GLN A 74 3.13 36.81 7.58
N ASP A 75 4.43 36.79 7.89
CA ASP A 75 4.97 37.47 9.06
C ASP A 75 4.67 38.96 8.87
N ASP A 76 3.75 39.47 9.68
CA ASP A 76 3.45 40.91 9.81
C ASP A 76 4.62 41.68 10.45
#